data_AF-A0A8T0XQP6-F1
#
_entry.id   AF-A0A8T0XQP6-F1
#
_cell.length_a   1.000
_cell.length_b   1.000
_cell.length_c   1.000
_cell.angle_alpha   90.00
_cell.angle_beta   90.00
_cell.angle_gamma   90.00
#
_symmetry.space_group_name_H-M   'P 1'
#
loop_
_entity.id
_entity.type
_entity.pdbx_description
1 polymer ?
#
loop_
_entity_poly.entity_id
_entity_poly.type
_entity_poly.pdbx_seq_one_letter_code
_entity_poly.pdbx_strand_id
1 'polypeptide(L)'
;MVTNNVGTFAQHTLIAGETKLNMKSAFKAFKQSNAAWIDVKVVIIDKDFTKLDFFAEELPNATNILCHFHIIDYLKREASKRDYGFTLIKNTHVRILITMMVRTEDER
;
A
#
# COMPACT_ATOMS: atom_id res chain seq x y z
N MET A 1 -8.67 -14.56 2.77
CA MET A 1 -9.20 -15.93 2.91
C MET A 1 -7.98 -16.86 2.89
N VAL A 2 -7.57 -17.44 4.02
CA VAL A 2 -6.38 -18.30 4.05
C VAL A 2 -6.85 -19.74 3.98
N THR A 3 -6.50 -20.43 2.90
CA THR A 3 -6.60 -21.89 2.83
C THR A 3 -5.18 -22.41 2.65
N ASN A 4 -4.60 -22.99 3.70
CA ASN A 4 -3.36 -23.80 3.69
C ASN A 4 -2.03 -23.06 3.48
N ASN A 5 -1.81 -21.88 4.09
CA ASN A 5 -0.55 -21.10 3.99
C ASN A 5 -0.15 -20.70 2.55
N VAL A 6 -1.03 -20.87 1.57
CA VAL A 6 -0.86 -20.36 0.22
C VAL A 6 -1.72 -19.10 0.10
N GLY A 7 -1.11 -18.00 -0.35
CA GLY A 7 -1.84 -16.78 -0.65
C GLY A 7 -2.89 -17.07 -1.72
N THR A 8 -4.14 -16.64 -1.48
CA THR A 8 -5.21 -16.72 -2.47
C THR A 8 -5.76 -15.34 -2.77
N PHE A 9 -6.28 -15.19 -3.97
CA PHE A 9 -7.00 -14.01 -4.37
C PHE A 9 -8.35 -13.93 -3.63
N ALA A 10 -8.61 -12.81 -2.94
CA ALA A 10 -9.81 -12.65 -2.12
C ALA A 10 -10.96 -11.92 -2.85
N GLN A 11 -10.66 -10.87 -3.62
CA GLN A 11 -11.64 -10.10 -4.38
C GLN A 11 -10.96 -9.17 -5.40
N HIS A 12 -11.67 -8.86 -6.48
CA HIS A 12 -11.40 -7.71 -7.34
C HIS A 12 -12.70 -6.93 -7.51
N THR A 13 -12.61 -5.62 -7.63
CA THR A 13 -13.76 -4.75 -7.85
C THR A 13 -13.39 -3.63 -8.79
N LEU A 14 -14.22 -3.42 -9.80
CA LEU A 14 -14.13 -2.25 -10.67
C LEU A 14 -14.98 -1.14 -10.06
N ILE A 15 -14.36 0.02 -9.81
CA ILE A 15 -15.03 1.21 -9.29
C ILE A 15 -14.85 2.37 -10.27
N ALA A 16 -15.85 3.24 -10.37
CA ALA A 16 -15.83 4.39 -11.28
C ALA A 16 -14.76 5.45 -10.94
N GLY A 17 -14.22 5.39 -9.72
CA GLY A 17 -13.14 6.27 -9.25
C GLY A 17 -12.85 6.02 -7.77
N GLU A 18 -11.67 6.45 -7.30
CA GLU A 18 -11.20 6.26 -5.93
C GLU A 18 -11.80 7.27 -4.93
N THR A 19 -13.13 7.41 -4.93
CA THR A 19 -13.83 8.20 -3.92
C THR A 19 -14.08 7.35 -2.67
N LYS A 20 -14.15 7.98 -1.49
CA LYS A 20 -14.46 7.29 -0.22
C LYS A 20 -15.75 6.47 -0.32
N LEU A 21 -16.79 6.99 -0.99
CA LEU A 21 -18.07 6.29 -1.19
C LEU A 21 -17.93 5.03 -2.06
N ASN A 22 -17.19 5.13 -3.17
CA ASN A 22 -16.96 3.99 -4.07
C ASN A 22 -16.15 2.91 -3.37
N MET A 23 -15.11 3.31 -2.63
CA MET A 23 -14.30 2.38 -1.82
C MET A 23 -15.14 1.70 -0.73
N LYS A 24 -16.00 2.43 -0.01
CA LYS A 24 -16.93 1.85 0.98
C LYS A 24 -17.83 0.79 0.34
N SER A 25 -18.32 1.05 -0.86
CA SER A 25 -19.19 0.10 -1.58
C SER A 25 -18.43 -1.17 -1.98
N ALA A 26 -17.21 -1.04 -2.52
CA ALA A 26 -16.34 -2.17 -2.84
C ALA A 26 -15.97 -2.99 -1.59
N PHE A 27 -15.63 -2.31 -0.49
CA PHE A 27 -15.21 -2.96 0.74
C PHE A 27 -16.38 -3.63 1.48
N LYS A 28 -17.59 -3.08 1.37
CA LYS A 28 -18.82 -3.74 1.82
C LYS A 28 -19.02 -5.08 1.12
N ALA A 29 -18.85 -5.15 -0.20
CA ALA A 29 -18.92 -6.41 -0.95
C ALA A 29 -17.85 -7.42 -0.50
N PHE A 30 -16.64 -6.94 -0.18
CA PHE A 30 -15.56 -7.76 0.39
C PHE A 30 -15.96 -8.38 1.72
N LYS A 31 -16.45 -7.57 2.67
CA LYS A 31 -16.88 -8.04 3.99
C LYS A 31 -18.03 -9.05 3.90
N GLN A 32 -18.99 -8.79 3.02
CA GLN A 32 -20.13 -9.69 2.78
C GLN A 32 -19.69 -11.05 2.22
N SER A 33 -18.66 -11.07 1.38
CA SER A 33 -18.16 -12.29 0.73
C SER A 33 -17.10 -13.03 1.56
N ASN A 34 -16.52 -12.39 2.58
CA ASN A 34 -15.39 -12.91 3.34
C ASN A 34 -15.59 -12.74 4.85
N ALA A 35 -16.42 -13.56 5.49
CA ALA A 35 -16.73 -13.44 6.93
C ALA A 35 -15.49 -13.39 7.86
N ALA A 36 -14.37 -14.01 7.45
CA ALA A 36 -13.09 -13.95 8.16
C ALA A 36 -12.37 -12.58 8.06
N TRP A 37 -12.99 -11.55 7.47
CA TRP A 37 -12.42 -10.19 7.40
C TRP A 37 -12.14 -9.60 8.79
N ILE A 38 -12.88 -10.06 9.82
CA ILE A 38 -12.71 -9.63 11.22
C ILE A 38 -11.33 -10.04 11.78
N ASP A 39 -10.75 -11.11 11.24
CA ASP A 39 -9.45 -11.64 11.68
C ASP A 39 -8.25 -11.00 10.96
N VAL A 40 -8.48 -10.08 10.03
CA VAL A 40 -7.41 -9.36 9.33
C VAL A 40 -6.57 -8.58 10.35
N LYS A 41 -5.27 -8.89 10.42
CA LYS A 41 -4.32 -8.25 11.35
C LYS A 41 -3.49 -7.15 10.72
N VAL A 42 -3.21 -7.26 9.43
CA VAL A 42 -2.37 -6.31 8.70
C VAL A 42 -2.99 -6.05 7.33
N VAL A 43 -3.05 -4.76 6.95
CA VAL A 43 -3.44 -4.32 5.62
C VAL A 43 -2.23 -3.67 4.97
N ILE A 44 -1.80 -4.23 3.83
CA ILE A 44 -0.73 -3.65 3.03
C ILE A 44 -1.38 -2.81 1.92
N ILE A 45 -1.17 -1.51 1.98
CA ILE A 45 -1.78 -0.53 1.07
C ILE A 45 -0.71 -0.06 0.08
N ASP A 46 -1.11 0.46 -1.09
CA ASP A 46 -0.18 1.11 -2.02
C ASP A 46 0.46 2.39 -1.40
N LYS A 47 1.02 3.26 -2.24
CA LYS A 47 1.65 4.52 -1.80
C LYS A 47 0.68 5.60 -1.30
N ASP A 48 -0.62 5.38 -1.35
CA ASP A 48 -1.63 6.42 -1.14
C ASP A 48 -2.04 6.54 0.33
N PHE A 49 -1.48 7.57 0.97
CA PHE A 49 -1.77 7.90 2.37
C PHE A 49 -3.24 8.23 2.62
N THR A 50 -3.99 8.69 1.61
CA THR A 50 -5.42 9.00 1.78
C THR A 50 -6.27 7.75 2.05
N LYS A 51 -5.75 6.57 1.69
CA LYS A 51 -6.39 5.28 1.93
C LYS A 51 -6.12 4.74 3.34
N LEU A 52 -5.14 5.27 4.07
CA LEU A 52 -4.82 4.82 5.44
C LEU A 52 -6.00 5.05 6.39
N ASP A 53 -6.59 6.25 6.37
CA ASP A 53 -7.72 6.60 7.22
C ASP A 53 -8.95 5.75 6.89
N PHE A 54 -9.18 5.47 5.60
CA PHE A 54 -10.26 4.60 5.16
C PHE A 54 -10.15 3.20 5.79
N PHE A 55 -8.98 2.57 5.71
CA PHE A 55 -8.81 1.23 6.29
C PHE A 55 -8.75 1.25 7.82
N ALA A 56 -8.28 2.34 8.44
CA ALA A 56 -8.34 2.50 9.89
C ALA A 56 -9.79 2.56 10.40
N GLU A 57 -10.69 3.24 9.66
CA GLU A 57 -12.12 3.24 9.96
C GLU A 57 -12.77 1.87 9.71
N GLU A 58 -12.42 1.21 8.59
CA GLU A 58 -13.12 0.01 8.14
C GLU A 58 -12.58 -1.30 8.75
N LEU A 59 -11.33 -1.33 9.19
CA LEU A 59 -10.63 -2.44 9.84
C LEU A 59 -9.88 -1.94 11.09
N PRO A 60 -10.58 -1.49 12.14
CA PRO A 60 -9.97 -0.83 13.29
C PRO A 60 -9.00 -1.72 14.10
N ASN A 61 -9.11 -3.04 13.94
CA ASN A 61 -8.25 -4.02 14.62
C ASN A 61 -7.02 -4.43 13.78
N ALA A 62 -6.88 -3.89 12.57
CA ALA A 62 -5.76 -4.19 11.68
C ALA A 62 -4.73 -3.05 11.71
N THR A 63 -3.46 -3.41 11.60
CA THR A 63 -2.38 -2.45 11.37
C THR A 63 -2.27 -2.14 9.88
N ASN A 64 -2.41 -0.87 9.52
CA ASN A 64 -2.22 -0.40 8.16
C ASN A 64 -0.74 -0.12 7.92
N ILE A 65 -0.16 -0.74 6.91
CA ILE A 65 1.24 -0.52 6.50
C ILE A 65 1.33 -0.20 5.01
N LEU A 66 2.33 0.58 4.64
CA LEU A 66 2.59 0.92 3.25
C LEU A 66 3.42 -0.16 2.57
N CYS A 67 3.05 -0.48 1.33
CA CYS A 67 3.76 -1.45 0.53
C CYS A 67 5.14 -0.92 0.15
N HIS A 68 6.21 -1.57 0.64
CA HIS A 68 7.59 -1.22 0.30
C HIS A 68 7.82 -1.15 -1.21
N PHE A 69 7.21 -2.06 -1.98
CA PHE A 69 7.34 -2.07 -3.43
C PHE A 69 6.83 -0.76 -4.07
N HIS A 70 5.60 -0.35 -3.72
CA HIS A 70 5.01 0.87 -4.26
C HIS A 70 5.71 2.14 -3.75
N ILE A 71 6.13 2.15 -2.49
CA ILE A 71 6.87 3.30 -1.91
C ILE A 71 8.23 3.46 -2.57
N ILE A 72 8.99 2.38 -2.76
CA ILE A 72 10.29 2.44 -3.43
C ILE A 72 10.12 2.92 -4.88
N ASP A 73 9.17 2.37 -5.63
CA ASP A 73 8.92 2.82 -7.01
C ASP A 73 8.50 4.30 -7.06
N TYR A 74 7.57 4.70 -6.19
CA TYR A 74 7.14 6.09 -6.08
C TYR A 74 8.30 7.04 -5.80
N LEU A 75 9.05 6.81 -4.73
CA LEU A 75 10.17 7.68 -4.34
C LEU A 75 11.25 7.75 -5.42
N LYS A 76 11.52 6.63 -6.11
CA LYS A 76 12.45 6.63 -7.25
C LYS A 76 11.95 7.48 -8.42
N ARG A 77 10.65 7.47 -8.71
CA ARG A 77 10.05 8.33 -9.76
C ARG A 77 10.09 9.79 -9.35
N GLU A 78 9.74 10.10 -8.10
CA GLU A 78 9.79 11.45 -7.54
C GLU A 78 11.22 12.02 -7.61
N ALA A 79 12.22 11.28 -7.12
CA ALA A 79 13.63 11.70 -7.20
C ALA A 79 14.17 11.84 -8.63
N SER A 80 13.46 11.31 -9.64
CA SER A 80 13.81 11.44 -11.05
C SER A 80 13.18 12.66 -11.72
N LYS A 81 12.34 13.41 -11.02
CA LYS A 81 11.82 14.70 -11.50
C LYS A 81 12.96 15.70 -11.65
N ARG A 82 12.87 16.52 -12.69
CA ARG A 82 13.90 17.53 -13.01
C ARG A 82 14.04 18.60 -11.92
N ASP A 83 13.00 18.78 -11.12
CA ASP A 83 12.92 19.75 -10.02
C ASP A 83 14.05 19.59 -8.99
N TYR A 84 14.65 18.41 -8.90
CA TYR A 84 15.76 18.13 -7.99
C TYR A 84 17.17 18.32 -8.60
N GLY A 85 17.27 18.59 -9.90
CA GLY A 85 18.53 18.94 -10.57
C GLY A 85 19.63 17.86 -10.53
N PHE A 86 19.29 16.59 -10.27
CA PHE A 86 20.28 15.52 -10.20
C PHE A 86 20.87 15.15 -11.56
N THR A 87 22.19 14.95 -11.60
CA THR A 87 22.86 14.26 -12.72
C THR A 87 22.49 12.78 -12.72
N LEU A 88 22.68 12.08 -13.85
CA LEU A 88 22.35 10.65 -13.98
C LEU A 88 23.01 9.78 -12.89
N ILE A 89 24.28 10.04 -12.57
CA ILE A 89 25.02 9.31 -11.53
C ILE A 89 24.43 9.59 -10.15
N LYS A 90 24.16 10.86 -9.82
CA LYS A 90 23.54 11.24 -8.55
C LYS A 90 22.15 10.63 -8.40
N ASN A 91 21.36 10.63 -9.46
CA ASN A 91 20.04 9.99 -9.48
C ASN A 91 20.14 8.48 -9.20
N THR A 92 21.12 7.79 -9.80
CA THR A 92 21.36 6.37 -9.55
C THR A 92 21.69 6.11 -8.08
N HIS A 93 22.57 6.91 -7.47
CA HIS A 93 22.92 6.78 -6.07
C HIS A 93 21.72 7.02 -5.15
N VAL A 94 20.92 8.07 -5.42
CA VAL A 94 19.69 8.37 -4.66
C VAL A 94 18.71 7.21 -4.72
N ARG A 95 18.52 6.57 -5.88
CA ARG A 95 17.63 5.41 -6.04
C ARG A 95 18.08 4.20 -5.21
N ILE A 96 19.39 3.98 -5.07
CA ILE A 96 19.95 2.92 -4.21
C ILE A 96 19.65 3.26 -2.74
N LEU A 97 19.97 4.48 -2.32
CA LEU A 97 19.72 4.94 -0.95
C LEU A 97 18.24 4.84 -0.55
N ILE A 98 17.32 5.24 -1.43
CA ILE A 98 15.86 5.06 -1.22
C ILE A 98 15.50 3.60 -0.94
N THR A 99 16.08 2.67 -1.69
CA THR A 99 15.80 1.24 -1.52
C THR A 99 16.33 0.74 -0.17
N MET A 100 17.51 1.21 0.24
CA MET A 100 18.11 0.85 1.52
C MET A 100 17.32 1.44 2.69
N MET A 101 16.90 2.71 2.61
CA MET A 101 16.12 3.37 3.65
C MET A 101 14.78 2.67 3.91
N VAL A 102 14.06 2.26 2.87
CA VAL A 102 12.75 1.59 3.05
C VAL A 102 12.90 0.13 3.52
N ARG A 103 14.02 -0.52 3.24
CA ARG A 103 14.27 -1.92 3.60
C ARG A 103 15.14 -2.08 4.85
N THR A 104 15.44 -0.99 5.54
CA THR A 104 16.22 -1.06 6.78
C THR A 104 15.46 -1.89 7.80
N GLU A 105 16.20 -2.72 8.53
CA GLU A 105 15.67 -3.51 9.66
C GLU A 105 15.74 -2.73 10.98
N ASP A 106 16.45 -1.59 11.00
CA ASP A 106 16.58 -0.72 12.18
C ASP A 106 15.41 0.28 12.22
N GLU A 107 14.48 0.07 13.17
CA GLU A 107 13.27 0.88 13.40
C GLU A 107 13.49 2.10 14.32
N ARG A 108 14.74 2.44 14.67
CA ARG A 108 15.09 3.50 15.64
C ARG A 108 14.20 4.74 15.63
#